data_AF-A0A077ZGF2-F1
#
_entry.id   AF-A0A077ZGF2-F1
#
_cell.length_a   1.000
_cell.length_b   1.000
_cell.length_c   1.000
_cell.angle_alpha   90.00
_cell.angle_beta   90.00
_cell.angle_gamma   90.00
#
_symmetry.space_group_name_H-M   'P 1'
#
loop_
_entity.id
_entity.type
_entity.pdbx_description
1 polymer ?
#
loop_
_entity_poly.entity_id
_entity_poly.type
_entity_poly.pdbx_seq_one_letter_code
_entity_poly.pdbx_strand_id
1 'polypeptide(L)'
;MIEEAIAWIHSRKKFGSRPGLERIQALLDKVDNPEKKVPVIHIAGTNGKGSTVAYLRSILIEAGVTVGSFTSPYIEEFNERIAIDAQPIPDNQLIVYVEKYQPIVAELDRDPAISGITEFEILTAIMLDYFATEQVDVAIVEVGLGGLLDSTNVVKPILTAITTIGYDHMDVLGDTLNEIAGQKAGIIKKNVPVVTGKITKGPLIEIVEKAANETAKMYRYGEEYQVDYLRPDPTWGELFNFTDQAGKLTSLKVPLLGRHQVENAGVAIELYHLYCEQKGLPFEEKTIQKGLMKAQWPARMEKVSDEPLIVMDGAHNGHAMKRLVENVKREFRDYNINILFSALETKDVDQMLALLSEIPNAHIYLTTFEYPKALDLSRFDHLDSRFEVVSLWQFGLGELLEDMGADDLLLITGSLYFVSEEVRMKKVKGIIFDMDGLLFDTESIYCEANLVVAEKYGLPFTKEIYARFIGISDEEVWAELHKMFADHGEETVQKFIDESWGMAHDRFKTGEVDLKPGVHELLAYLEEKEIPR
;
A
#
# COMPACT_ATOMS: atom_id res chain seq x y z
N MET A 1 -9.66 -16.41 -14.27
CA MET A 1 -8.42 -16.52 -15.07
C MET A 1 -7.23 -15.89 -14.37
N ILE A 2 -7.18 -14.57 -14.14
CA ILE A 2 -6.03 -13.95 -13.44
C ILE A 2 -5.84 -14.49 -12.02
N GLU A 3 -6.93 -14.68 -11.27
CA GLU A 3 -6.91 -15.27 -9.93
C GLU A 3 -6.30 -16.69 -9.91
N GLU A 4 -6.55 -17.50 -10.94
CA GLU A 4 -6.00 -18.85 -11.08
C GLU A 4 -4.50 -18.82 -11.38
N ALA A 5 -4.08 -17.87 -12.22
CA ALA A 5 -2.67 -17.65 -12.52
C ALA A 5 -1.89 -17.21 -11.27
N ILE A 6 -2.44 -16.24 -10.52
CA ILE A 6 -1.90 -15.79 -9.23
C ILE A 6 -1.90 -16.93 -8.19
N ALA A 7 -2.99 -17.69 -8.09
CA ALA A 7 -3.08 -18.82 -7.17
C ALA A 7 -2.04 -19.91 -7.48
N TRP A 8 -1.76 -20.16 -8.76
CA TRP A 8 -0.68 -21.07 -9.15
C TRP A 8 0.70 -20.55 -8.71
N ILE A 9 0.99 -19.26 -8.91
CA ILE A 9 2.24 -18.67 -8.42
C ILE A 9 2.32 -18.79 -6.88
N HIS A 10 1.25 -18.42 -6.18
CA HIS A 10 1.18 -18.51 -4.71
C HIS A 10 1.26 -19.93 -4.16
N SER A 11 0.87 -20.95 -4.93
CA SER A 11 1.04 -22.35 -4.54
C SER A 11 2.51 -22.72 -4.26
N ARG A 12 3.45 -21.91 -4.77
CA ARG A 12 4.90 -22.07 -4.59
C ARG A 12 5.41 -21.43 -3.30
N LYS A 13 4.61 -20.64 -2.57
CA LYS A 13 4.97 -20.09 -1.24
C LYS A 13 5.38 -21.18 -0.24
N LYS A 14 4.86 -22.41 -0.40
CA LYS A 14 5.22 -23.57 0.42
C LYS A 14 6.72 -23.92 0.40
N PHE A 15 7.46 -23.47 -0.61
CA PHE A 15 8.91 -23.68 -0.70
C PHE A 15 9.72 -22.64 0.07
N GLY A 16 9.09 -21.58 0.59
CA GLY A 16 9.74 -20.54 1.38
C GLY A 16 10.83 -19.78 0.62
N SER A 17 11.81 -19.27 1.37
CA SER A 17 13.04 -18.68 0.82
C SER A 17 14.11 -19.76 0.71
N ARG A 18 14.62 -19.98 -0.50
CA ARG A 18 15.71 -20.92 -0.78
C ARG A 18 16.84 -20.17 -1.48
N PRO A 19 17.84 -19.64 -0.77
CA PRO A 19 18.99 -19.03 -1.42
C PRO A 19 19.66 -20.01 -2.39
N GLY A 20 20.08 -19.52 -3.57
CA GLY A 20 20.71 -20.33 -4.61
C GLY A 20 20.31 -19.89 -6.01
N LEU A 21 21.21 -20.06 -6.97
CA LEU A 21 21.02 -19.59 -8.35
C LEU A 21 20.71 -20.73 -9.33
N GLU A 22 20.91 -21.97 -8.92
CA GLU A 22 20.82 -23.15 -9.78
C GLU A 22 19.41 -23.31 -10.37
N ARG A 23 18.38 -23.07 -9.56
CA ARG A 23 16.98 -23.22 -9.98
C ARG A 23 16.53 -22.14 -10.95
N ILE A 24 16.84 -20.88 -10.64
CA ILE A 24 16.53 -19.76 -11.53
C ILE A 24 17.33 -19.86 -12.83
N GLN A 25 18.58 -20.29 -12.80
CA GLN A 25 19.37 -20.52 -14.02
C GLN A 25 18.79 -21.64 -14.87
N ALA A 26 18.43 -22.78 -14.28
CA ALA A 26 17.77 -23.86 -15.00
C ALA A 26 16.43 -23.41 -15.63
N LEU A 27 15.69 -22.53 -14.95
CA LEU A 27 14.46 -21.94 -15.47
C LEU A 27 14.73 -21.01 -16.66
N LEU A 28 15.71 -20.12 -16.55
CA LEU A 28 16.08 -19.17 -17.60
C LEU A 28 16.68 -19.87 -18.83
N ASP A 29 17.40 -20.98 -18.64
CA ASP A 29 17.92 -21.82 -19.73
C ASP A 29 16.79 -22.40 -20.60
N LYS A 30 15.63 -22.71 -20.01
CA LYS A 30 14.46 -23.22 -20.73
C LYS A 30 13.75 -22.18 -21.58
N VAL A 31 14.02 -20.90 -21.37
CA VAL A 31 13.38 -19.76 -22.07
C VAL A 31 14.39 -18.90 -22.83
N ASP A 32 15.50 -19.51 -23.27
CA ASP A 32 16.54 -18.87 -24.08
C ASP A 32 17.21 -17.64 -23.42
N ASN A 33 17.40 -17.72 -22.09
CA ASN A 33 18.20 -16.78 -21.30
C ASN A 33 17.83 -15.28 -21.54
N PRO A 34 16.59 -14.86 -21.22
CA PRO A 34 16.11 -13.49 -21.44
C PRO A 34 16.92 -12.46 -20.63
N GLU A 35 17.53 -12.86 -19.51
CA GLU A 35 18.36 -12.00 -18.65
C GLU A 35 19.59 -11.42 -19.35
N LYS A 36 20.04 -12.06 -20.45
CA LYS A 36 21.16 -11.57 -21.26
C LYS A 36 20.77 -10.45 -22.21
N LYS A 37 19.47 -10.21 -22.41
CA LYS A 37 18.93 -9.25 -23.39
C LYS A 37 18.50 -7.92 -22.76
N VAL A 38 18.40 -7.86 -21.44
CA VAL A 38 17.88 -6.69 -20.71
C VAL A 38 19.04 -5.96 -20.01
N PRO A 39 19.29 -4.67 -20.30
CA PRO A 39 20.20 -3.85 -19.50
C PRO A 39 19.61 -3.63 -18.10
N VAL A 40 20.35 -3.96 -17.04
CA VAL A 40 19.81 -3.92 -15.66
C VAL A 40 20.57 -2.94 -14.78
N ILE A 41 19.84 -2.14 -14.01
CA ILE A 41 20.35 -1.44 -12.81
C ILE A 41 19.89 -2.25 -11.59
N HIS A 42 20.83 -2.79 -10.83
CA HIS A 42 20.52 -3.76 -9.76
C HIS A 42 20.66 -3.12 -8.37
N ILE A 43 19.60 -3.13 -7.58
CA ILE A 43 19.51 -2.38 -6.32
C ILE A 43 19.34 -3.35 -5.14
N ALA A 44 20.38 -3.45 -4.32
CA ALA A 44 20.37 -4.13 -3.03
C ALA A 44 20.27 -3.13 -1.87
N GLY A 45 20.06 -3.67 -0.68
CA GLY A 45 19.95 -2.87 0.54
C GLY A 45 19.06 -3.52 1.58
N THR A 46 19.12 -2.99 2.79
CA THR A 46 18.21 -3.37 3.89
C THR A 46 16.92 -2.60 3.71
N ASN A 47 17.02 -1.27 3.70
CA ASN A 47 15.92 -0.33 3.50
C ASN A 47 16.19 0.61 2.33
N GLY A 48 15.13 1.22 1.78
CA GLY A 48 15.24 2.29 0.78
C GLY A 48 15.30 1.81 -0.68
N LYS A 49 15.38 0.50 -0.92
CA LYS A 49 15.39 -0.11 -2.26
C LYS A 49 14.20 0.36 -3.10
N GLY A 50 12.97 0.06 -2.67
CA GLY A 50 11.74 0.45 -3.37
C GLY A 50 11.62 1.96 -3.65
N SER A 51 11.94 2.82 -2.69
CA SER A 51 11.96 4.29 -2.92
C SER A 51 13.03 4.73 -3.91
N THR A 52 14.23 4.14 -3.88
CA THR A 52 15.28 4.43 -4.88
C THR A 52 14.84 3.96 -6.27
N VAL A 53 14.18 2.79 -6.38
CA VAL A 53 13.57 2.31 -7.63
C VAL A 53 12.53 3.32 -8.12
N ALA A 54 11.63 3.79 -7.24
CA ALA A 54 10.57 4.74 -7.59
C ALA A 54 11.15 6.07 -8.12
N TYR A 55 12.13 6.65 -7.43
CA TYR A 55 12.77 7.89 -7.88
C TYR A 55 13.51 7.71 -9.20
N LEU A 56 14.35 6.68 -9.31
CA LEU A 56 15.15 6.43 -10.52
C LEU A 56 14.25 6.15 -11.72
N ARG A 57 13.20 5.35 -11.54
CA ARG A 57 12.18 5.08 -12.55
C ARG A 57 11.54 6.37 -13.05
N SER A 58 11.04 7.21 -12.15
CA SER A 58 10.35 8.44 -12.55
C SER A 58 11.27 9.45 -13.22
N ILE A 59 12.56 9.52 -12.83
CA ILE A 59 13.55 10.37 -13.52
C ILE A 59 13.85 9.84 -14.92
N LEU A 60 14.06 8.53 -15.09
CA LEU A 60 14.35 7.94 -16.39
C LEU A 60 13.17 8.04 -17.36
N ILE A 61 11.93 7.83 -16.88
CA ILE A 61 10.71 8.04 -17.68
C ILE A 61 10.60 9.50 -18.11
N GLU A 62 10.86 10.46 -17.21
CA GLU A 62 10.86 11.89 -17.56
C GLU A 62 11.94 12.22 -18.60
N ALA A 63 13.07 11.48 -18.59
CA ALA A 63 14.12 11.59 -19.60
C ALA A 63 13.77 10.92 -20.95
N GLY A 64 12.59 10.31 -21.08
CA GLY A 64 12.14 9.63 -22.29
C GLY A 64 12.71 8.23 -22.50
N VAL A 65 13.20 7.59 -21.43
CA VAL A 65 13.70 6.21 -21.42
C VAL A 65 12.54 5.27 -21.11
N THR A 66 12.41 4.16 -21.83
CA THR A 66 11.45 3.09 -21.50
C THR A 66 12.02 2.21 -20.40
N VAL A 67 11.37 2.20 -19.23
CA VAL A 67 11.90 1.62 -18.00
C VAL A 67 11.07 0.43 -17.53
N GLY A 68 11.69 -0.75 -17.48
CA GLY A 68 11.19 -1.86 -16.68
C GLY A 68 11.50 -1.65 -15.19
N SER A 69 10.60 -2.00 -14.29
CA SER A 69 10.87 -1.99 -12.84
C SER A 69 10.38 -3.26 -12.17
N PHE A 70 11.23 -3.83 -11.32
CA PHE A 70 10.92 -5.00 -10.51
C PHE A 70 11.03 -4.66 -9.03
N THR A 71 9.95 -4.84 -8.27
CA THR A 71 9.89 -4.51 -6.83
C THR A 71 9.25 -5.63 -6.02
N SER A 72 9.48 -5.65 -4.71
CA SER A 72 8.81 -6.59 -3.81
C SER A 72 8.77 -6.13 -2.34
N PRO A 73 7.77 -6.56 -1.54
CA PRO A 73 6.53 -7.23 -1.95
C PRO A 73 5.64 -6.29 -2.77
N TYR A 74 4.53 -6.79 -3.32
CA TYR A 74 3.49 -5.89 -3.82
C TYR A 74 2.80 -5.20 -2.64
N ILE A 75 2.33 -3.98 -2.87
CA ILE A 75 1.60 -3.12 -1.96
C ILE A 75 0.13 -3.19 -2.32
N GLU A 76 -0.29 -2.78 -3.52
CA GLU A 76 -1.70 -2.70 -3.91
C GLU A 76 -2.16 -3.91 -4.72
N GLU A 77 -1.40 -4.32 -5.75
CA GLU A 77 -1.82 -5.41 -6.63
C GLU A 77 -0.66 -6.32 -7.01
N PHE A 78 -0.96 -7.59 -7.23
CA PHE A 78 0.05 -8.61 -7.53
C PHE A 78 0.99 -8.22 -8.69
N ASN A 79 0.42 -7.57 -9.72
CA ASN A 79 1.06 -7.27 -11.00
C ASN A 79 2.05 -6.09 -10.89
N GLU A 80 1.87 -5.17 -9.95
CA GLU A 80 2.69 -3.95 -9.84
C GLU A 80 4.19 -4.24 -9.67
N ARG A 81 4.51 -5.44 -9.15
CA ARG A 81 5.90 -5.91 -8.98
C ARG A 81 6.65 -5.97 -10.30
N ILE A 82 5.95 -6.07 -11.43
CA ILE A 82 6.52 -6.07 -12.77
C ILE A 82 5.83 -4.95 -13.53
N ALA A 83 6.52 -3.83 -13.77
CA ALA A 83 5.93 -2.68 -14.44
C ALA A 83 6.85 -2.13 -15.54
N ILE A 84 6.25 -1.59 -16.60
CA ILE A 84 6.94 -0.81 -17.64
C ILE A 84 6.39 0.61 -17.59
N ASP A 85 7.25 1.61 -17.50
CA ASP A 85 6.89 3.03 -17.41
C ASP A 85 5.86 3.32 -16.30
N ALA A 86 6.07 2.66 -15.15
CA ALA A 86 5.18 2.67 -13.98
C ALA A 86 3.75 2.12 -14.24
N GLN A 87 3.52 1.44 -15.36
CA GLN A 87 2.31 0.66 -15.62
C GLN A 87 2.54 -0.82 -15.27
N PRO A 88 1.78 -1.39 -14.33
CA PRO A 88 1.81 -2.82 -14.01
C PRO A 88 1.62 -3.70 -15.24
N ILE A 89 2.22 -4.89 -15.24
CA ILE A 89 2.00 -5.90 -16.29
C ILE A 89 0.49 -6.18 -16.40
N PRO A 90 -0.12 -6.08 -17.60
CA PRO A 90 -1.54 -6.36 -17.76
C PRO A 90 -1.90 -7.81 -17.41
N ASP A 91 -3.08 -8.04 -16.85
CA ASP A 91 -3.55 -9.38 -16.46
C ASP A 91 -3.43 -10.41 -17.57
N ASN A 92 -3.80 -10.04 -18.80
CA ASN A 92 -3.71 -10.94 -19.96
C ASN A 92 -2.26 -11.32 -20.29
N GLN A 93 -1.30 -10.39 -20.12
CA GLN A 93 0.11 -10.69 -20.32
C GLN A 93 0.63 -11.60 -19.20
N LEU A 94 0.30 -11.31 -17.93
CA LEU A 94 0.71 -12.16 -16.82
C LEU A 94 0.17 -13.60 -16.96
N ILE A 95 -1.08 -13.77 -17.40
CA ILE A 95 -1.67 -15.08 -17.72
C ILE A 95 -0.85 -15.80 -18.79
N VAL A 96 -0.51 -15.14 -19.90
CA VAL A 96 0.30 -15.73 -20.98
C VAL A 96 1.66 -16.21 -20.47
N TYR A 97 2.33 -15.42 -19.62
CA TYR A 97 3.58 -15.87 -19.01
C TYR A 97 3.36 -17.04 -18.06
N VAL A 98 2.33 -17.02 -17.22
CA VAL A 98 2.02 -18.14 -16.32
C VAL A 98 1.77 -19.43 -17.12
N GLU A 99 0.99 -19.38 -18.20
CA GLU A 99 0.74 -20.53 -19.08
C GLU A 99 2.04 -21.03 -19.75
N LYS A 100 2.96 -20.13 -20.10
CA LYS A 100 4.30 -20.48 -20.62
C LYS A 100 5.16 -21.18 -19.56
N TYR A 101 5.21 -20.65 -18.33
CA TYR A 101 6.10 -21.13 -17.27
C TYR A 101 5.57 -22.37 -16.53
N GLN A 102 4.25 -22.56 -16.45
CA GLN A 102 3.62 -23.72 -15.81
C GLN A 102 4.21 -25.08 -16.24
N PRO A 103 4.21 -25.45 -17.54
CA PRO A 103 4.76 -26.73 -17.99
C PRO A 103 6.27 -26.82 -17.78
N ILE A 104 7.01 -25.71 -17.89
CA ILE A 104 8.47 -25.68 -17.70
C ILE A 104 8.81 -25.96 -16.23
N VAL A 105 8.14 -25.30 -15.29
CA VAL A 105 8.31 -25.54 -13.85
C VAL A 105 7.93 -26.97 -13.50
N ALA A 106 6.83 -27.49 -14.07
CA ALA A 106 6.41 -28.88 -13.85
C ALA A 106 7.40 -29.91 -14.40
N GLU A 107 8.13 -29.59 -15.48
CA GLU A 107 9.22 -30.41 -16.00
C GLU A 107 10.43 -30.39 -15.04
N LEU A 108 10.89 -29.18 -14.67
CA LEU A 108 12.06 -29.00 -13.80
C LEU A 108 11.83 -29.55 -12.39
N ASP A 109 10.61 -29.53 -11.88
CA ASP A 109 10.24 -30.13 -10.59
C ASP A 109 10.40 -31.66 -10.56
N ARG A 110 10.53 -32.33 -11.72
CA ARG A 110 10.82 -33.77 -11.79
C ARG A 110 12.29 -34.09 -11.54
N ASP A 111 13.19 -33.12 -11.67
CA ASP A 111 14.60 -33.26 -11.33
C ASP A 111 14.80 -32.96 -9.85
N PRO A 112 15.16 -33.95 -9.00
CA PRO A 112 15.39 -33.71 -7.57
C PRO A 112 16.45 -32.63 -7.28
N ALA A 113 17.41 -32.41 -8.18
CA ALA A 113 18.47 -31.40 -7.99
C ALA A 113 17.97 -29.96 -8.17
N ILE A 114 16.91 -29.76 -8.96
CA ILE A 114 16.38 -28.43 -9.33
C ILE A 114 15.00 -28.17 -8.72
N SER A 115 14.27 -29.23 -8.32
CA SER A 115 12.90 -29.15 -7.85
C SER A 115 12.63 -28.11 -6.75
N GLY A 116 11.38 -27.64 -6.71
CA GLY A 116 10.92 -26.69 -5.71
C GLY A 116 11.32 -25.26 -6.05
N ILE A 117 11.18 -24.88 -7.32
CA ILE A 117 11.28 -23.49 -7.80
C ILE A 117 10.28 -22.62 -7.03
N THR A 118 10.75 -21.54 -6.43
CA THR A 118 10.00 -20.65 -5.55
C THR A 118 9.16 -19.63 -6.33
N GLU A 119 8.20 -18.97 -5.65
CA GLU A 119 7.41 -17.88 -6.23
C GLU A 119 8.31 -16.75 -6.75
N PHE A 120 9.32 -16.35 -5.96
CA PHE A 120 10.20 -15.23 -6.32
C PHE A 120 11.05 -15.55 -7.56
N GLU A 121 11.51 -16.79 -7.71
CA GLU A 121 12.24 -17.25 -8.90
C GLU A 121 11.36 -17.21 -10.15
N ILE A 122 10.11 -17.67 -10.05
CA ILE A 122 9.16 -17.60 -11.17
C ILE A 122 8.89 -16.15 -11.57
N LEU A 123 8.62 -15.27 -10.60
CA LEU A 123 8.39 -13.85 -10.87
C LEU A 123 9.62 -13.18 -11.48
N THR A 124 10.81 -13.51 -11.01
CA THR A 124 12.07 -13.01 -11.59
C THR A 124 12.20 -13.43 -13.05
N ALA A 125 11.92 -14.70 -13.38
CA ALA A 125 11.98 -15.18 -14.75
C ALA A 125 10.91 -14.53 -15.66
N ILE A 126 9.67 -14.43 -15.18
CA ILE A 126 8.58 -13.73 -15.90
C ILE A 126 8.95 -12.27 -16.16
N MET A 127 9.49 -11.58 -15.16
CA MET A 127 9.93 -10.18 -15.29
C MET A 127 10.99 -10.02 -16.38
N LEU A 128 12.02 -10.86 -16.37
CA LEU A 128 13.12 -10.78 -17.35
C LEU A 128 12.64 -11.09 -18.77
N ASP A 129 11.78 -12.10 -18.91
CA ASP A 129 11.17 -12.49 -20.18
C ASP A 129 10.23 -11.40 -20.72
N TYR A 130 9.43 -10.78 -19.86
CA TYR A 130 8.57 -9.66 -20.22
C TYR A 130 9.36 -8.43 -20.66
N PHE A 131 10.37 -8.02 -19.90
CA PHE A 131 11.21 -6.88 -20.26
C PHE A 131 12.05 -7.12 -21.50
N ALA A 132 12.50 -8.36 -21.74
CA ALA A 132 13.19 -8.73 -22.97
C ALA A 132 12.25 -8.71 -24.19
N THR A 133 11.00 -9.14 -24.02
CA THR A 133 9.98 -9.18 -25.08
C THR A 133 9.52 -7.77 -25.46
N GLU A 134 9.25 -6.93 -24.47
CA GLU A 134 8.84 -5.52 -24.66
C GLU A 134 10.02 -4.59 -24.97
N GLN A 135 11.25 -5.10 -24.95
CA GLN A 135 12.48 -4.38 -25.32
C GLN A 135 12.68 -3.06 -24.55
N VAL A 136 12.54 -3.10 -23.22
CA VAL A 136 12.82 -1.92 -22.38
C VAL A 136 14.27 -1.47 -22.54
N ASP A 137 14.53 -0.16 -22.49
CA ASP A 137 15.88 0.40 -22.59
C ASP A 137 16.75 0.02 -21.39
N VAL A 138 16.11 -0.06 -20.22
CA VAL A 138 16.74 -0.45 -18.95
C VAL A 138 15.69 -0.99 -17.98
N ALA A 139 16.06 -2.00 -17.21
CA ALA A 139 15.28 -2.52 -16.10
C ALA A 139 15.93 -2.15 -14.75
N ILE A 140 15.16 -1.58 -13.84
CA ILE A 140 15.59 -1.34 -12.45
C ILE A 140 15.08 -2.49 -11.59
N VAL A 141 15.98 -3.31 -11.09
CA VAL A 141 15.65 -4.57 -10.40
C VAL A 141 15.99 -4.45 -8.93
N GLU A 142 14.96 -4.53 -8.07
CA GLU A 142 15.11 -4.66 -6.62
C GLU A 142 15.50 -6.11 -6.25
N VAL A 143 16.52 -6.24 -5.42
CA VAL A 143 16.87 -7.51 -4.77
C VAL A 143 15.81 -7.87 -3.72
N GLY A 144 15.36 -9.12 -3.70
CA GLY A 144 14.42 -9.61 -2.69
C GLY A 144 15.09 -9.78 -1.33
N LEU A 145 16.12 -10.61 -1.25
CA LEU A 145 16.82 -10.96 -0.01
C LEU A 145 18.34 -11.06 -0.21
N GLY A 146 19.10 -10.30 0.59
CA GLY A 146 20.56 -10.34 0.52
C GLY A 146 21.10 -9.71 -0.76
N GLY A 147 21.72 -10.51 -1.62
CA GLY A 147 22.26 -10.09 -2.91
C GLY A 147 23.03 -11.22 -3.61
N LEU A 148 23.97 -11.86 -2.91
CA LEU A 148 24.84 -12.90 -3.48
C LEU A 148 24.07 -14.10 -4.06
N LEU A 149 23.12 -14.64 -3.30
CA LEU A 149 22.33 -15.81 -3.65
C LEU A 149 20.86 -15.47 -3.97
N ASP A 150 20.58 -14.18 -4.18
CA ASP A 150 19.25 -13.74 -4.56
C ASP A 150 18.95 -14.13 -6.02
N SER A 151 17.72 -14.55 -6.30
CA SER A 151 17.31 -14.99 -7.64
C SER A 151 17.54 -13.93 -8.72
N THR A 152 17.52 -12.65 -8.38
CA THR A 152 17.79 -11.55 -9.32
C THR A 152 19.27 -11.41 -9.68
N ASN A 153 20.19 -12.03 -8.93
CA ASN A 153 21.64 -11.94 -9.14
C ASN A 153 22.19 -12.78 -10.31
N VAL A 154 21.28 -13.33 -11.12
CA VAL A 154 21.57 -13.95 -12.44
C VAL A 154 21.89 -12.93 -13.52
N VAL A 155 21.48 -11.67 -13.34
CA VAL A 155 21.68 -10.58 -14.31
C VAL A 155 23.14 -10.11 -14.35
N LYS A 156 23.53 -9.50 -15.47
CA LYS A 156 24.78 -8.73 -15.61
C LYS A 156 24.43 -7.25 -15.66
N PRO A 157 24.42 -6.54 -14.51
CA PRO A 157 23.97 -5.16 -14.47
C PRO A 157 24.96 -4.21 -15.16
N ILE A 158 24.44 -3.06 -15.60
CA ILE A 158 25.23 -1.92 -16.12
C ILE A 158 25.62 -0.95 -14.99
N LEU A 159 24.82 -0.92 -13.92
CA LEU A 159 25.04 -0.15 -12.69
C LEU A 159 24.48 -0.93 -11.51
N THR A 160 25.06 -0.76 -10.34
CA THR A 160 24.58 -1.37 -9.10
C THR A 160 24.45 -0.35 -7.98
N ALA A 161 23.56 -0.60 -7.02
CA ALA A 161 23.49 0.19 -5.81
C ALA A 161 23.22 -0.63 -4.56
N ILE A 162 23.78 -0.16 -3.44
CA ILE A 162 23.51 -0.68 -2.10
C ILE A 162 23.04 0.49 -1.25
N THR A 163 21.73 0.57 -0.96
CA THR A 163 21.14 1.74 -0.31
C THR A 163 21.57 1.87 1.16
N THR A 164 21.30 0.86 1.98
CA THR A 164 21.60 0.86 3.43
C THR A 164 21.93 -0.54 3.93
N ILE A 165 22.70 -0.62 5.02
CA ILE A 165 22.95 -1.86 5.77
C ILE A 165 22.37 -1.74 7.19
N GLY A 166 21.58 -2.73 7.58
CA GLY A 166 21.00 -2.86 8.92
C GLY A 166 20.71 -4.33 9.22
N TYR A 167 20.36 -4.62 10.47
CA TYR A 167 19.95 -5.97 10.87
C TYR A 167 18.59 -6.29 10.27
N ASP A 168 18.54 -7.33 9.44
CA ASP A 168 17.34 -7.87 8.83
C ASP A 168 17.64 -9.29 8.36
N HIS A 169 16.67 -10.21 8.46
CA HIS A 169 16.82 -11.61 8.05
C HIS A 169 18.13 -12.28 8.54
N MET A 170 18.52 -12.07 9.79
CA MET A 170 19.80 -12.53 10.34
C MET A 170 19.96 -14.06 10.27
N ASP A 171 18.84 -14.78 10.36
CA ASP A 171 18.77 -16.25 10.19
C ASP A 171 19.25 -16.73 8.81
N VAL A 172 19.24 -15.85 7.79
CA VAL A 172 19.69 -16.14 6.42
C VAL A 172 20.95 -15.36 6.05
N LEU A 173 21.08 -14.11 6.50
CA LEU A 173 22.11 -13.18 6.04
C LEU A 173 23.34 -13.10 6.95
N GLY A 174 23.27 -13.65 8.16
CA GLY A 174 24.33 -13.62 9.16
C GLY A 174 24.00 -12.74 10.36
N ASP A 175 24.79 -12.89 11.42
CA ASP A 175 24.55 -12.30 12.74
C ASP A 175 25.15 -10.89 12.88
N THR A 176 26.00 -10.49 11.94
CA THR A 176 26.69 -9.19 11.97
C THR A 176 26.35 -8.32 10.77
N LEU A 177 26.40 -6.99 10.96
CA LEU A 177 26.21 -6.05 9.85
C LEU A 177 27.25 -6.23 8.74
N ASN A 178 28.45 -6.74 9.05
CA ASN A 178 29.49 -7.04 8.08
C ASN A 178 29.10 -8.25 7.20
N GLU A 179 28.59 -9.33 7.79
CA GLU A 179 28.09 -10.48 7.01
C GLU A 179 26.91 -10.08 6.11
N ILE A 180 25.97 -9.31 6.65
CA ILE A 180 24.84 -8.76 5.88
C ILE A 180 25.33 -7.89 4.72
N ALA A 181 26.37 -7.07 4.94
CA ALA A 181 27.00 -6.26 3.90
C ALA A 181 27.67 -7.12 2.84
N GLY A 182 28.42 -8.16 3.22
CA GLY A 182 29.04 -9.10 2.31
C GLY A 182 28.01 -9.81 1.41
N GLN A 183 26.88 -10.24 1.99
CA GLN A 183 25.76 -10.80 1.22
C GLN A 183 25.19 -9.80 0.20
N LYS A 184 24.92 -8.56 0.63
CA LYS A 184 24.38 -7.51 -0.25
C LYS A 184 25.38 -7.07 -1.32
N ALA A 185 26.67 -7.05 -1.01
CA ALA A 185 27.75 -6.76 -1.95
C ALA A 185 27.91 -7.83 -3.06
N GLY A 186 27.24 -8.98 -2.94
CA GLY A 186 27.24 -10.03 -3.96
C GLY A 186 26.62 -9.63 -5.32
N ILE A 187 25.92 -8.50 -5.39
CA ILE A 187 25.44 -7.92 -6.66
C ILE A 187 26.55 -7.21 -7.44
N ILE A 188 27.65 -6.82 -6.78
CA ILE A 188 28.77 -6.12 -7.43
C ILE A 188 29.46 -7.10 -8.39
N LYS A 189 29.56 -6.69 -9.66
CA LYS A 189 30.19 -7.47 -10.72
C LYS A 189 31.42 -6.76 -11.26
N LYS A 190 32.28 -7.54 -11.91
CA LYS A 190 33.53 -7.05 -12.50
C LYS A 190 33.34 -5.82 -13.39
N ASN A 191 34.05 -4.74 -13.10
CA ASN A 191 34.03 -3.46 -13.82
C ASN A 191 32.66 -2.75 -13.87
N VAL A 192 31.66 -3.19 -13.10
CA VAL A 192 30.35 -2.53 -13.04
C VAL A 192 30.35 -1.51 -11.90
N PRO A 193 30.03 -0.22 -12.14
CA PRO A 193 29.99 0.78 -11.08
C PRO A 193 29.00 0.44 -9.96
N VAL A 194 29.32 0.85 -8.73
CA VAL A 194 28.47 0.70 -7.55
C VAL A 194 28.27 2.04 -6.84
N VAL A 195 27.00 2.41 -6.64
CA VAL A 195 26.59 3.56 -5.81
C VAL A 195 26.20 3.06 -4.42
N THR A 196 26.79 3.60 -3.36
CA THR A 196 26.38 3.26 -1.99
C THR A 196 25.66 4.41 -1.35
N GLY A 197 24.49 4.15 -0.76
CA GLY A 197 23.83 5.11 0.11
C GLY A 197 24.57 5.26 1.45
N LYS A 198 23.89 5.82 2.45
CA LYS A 198 24.51 6.14 3.74
C LYS A 198 24.71 4.90 4.58
N ILE A 199 25.91 4.33 4.53
CA ILE A 199 26.29 3.08 5.20
C ILE A 199 27.35 3.36 6.27
N THR A 200 27.21 2.73 7.44
CA THR A 200 28.17 2.89 8.53
C THR A 200 29.52 2.26 8.18
N LYS A 201 30.60 2.79 8.78
CA LYS A 201 31.98 2.46 8.40
C LYS A 201 32.29 0.95 8.40
N GLY A 202 31.82 0.20 9.40
CA GLY A 202 32.10 -1.24 9.51
C GLY A 202 31.60 -2.03 8.29
N PRO A 203 30.28 -2.04 8.03
CA PRO A 203 29.68 -2.63 6.83
C PRO A 203 30.22 -2.09 5.50
N LEU A 204 30.55 -0.81 5.45
CA LEU A 204 31.08 -0.19 4.23
C LEU A 204 32.44 -0.80 3.81
N ILE A 205 33.27 -1.22 4.77
CA ILE A 205 34.57 -1.85 4.47
C ILE A 205 34.39 -3.12 3.62
N GLU A 206 33.42 -3.98 3.98
CA GLU A 206 33.13 -5.21 3.23
C GLU A 206 32.73 -4.92 1.78
N ILE A 207 31.93 -3.87 1.58
CA ILE A 207 31.49 -3.41 0.26
C ILE A 207 32.69 -2.88 -0.54
N VAL A 208 33.57 -2.10 0.10
CA VAL A 208 34.80 -1.56 -0.51
C VAL A 208 35.75 -2.67 -0.93
N GLU A 209 35.96 -3.68 -0.08
CA GLU A 209 36.81 -4.83 -0.40
C GLU A 209 36.24 -5.63 -1.58
N LYS A 210 34.92 -5.89 -1.58
CA LYS A 210 34.25 -6.55 -2.71
C LYS A 210 34.38 -5.74 -4.00
N ALA A 211 34.16 -4.42 -3.95
CA ALA A 211 34.30 -3.55 -5.11
C ALA A 211 35.74 -3.53 -5.65
N ALA A 212 36.75 -3.49 -4.78
CA ALA A 212 38.15 -3.57 -5.17
C ALA A 212 38.48 -4.90 -5.86
N ASN A 213 38.01 -6.03 -5.32
CA ASN A 213 38.20 -7.36 -5.92
C ASN A 213 37.56 -7.48 -7.32
N GLU A 214 36.42 -6.82 -7.52
CA GLU A 214 35.72 -6.78 -8.81
C GLU A 214 36.21 -5.65 -9.72
N THR A 215 37.17 -4.81 -9.29
CA THR A 215 37.58 -3.60 -10.04
C THR A 215 36.38 -2.69 -10.36
N ALA A 216 35.39 -2.64 -9.48
CA ALA A 216 34.20 -1.81 -9.60
C ALA A 216 34.49 -0.39 -9.11
N LYS A 217 34.19 0.63 -9.93
CA LYS A 217 34.29 2.03 -9.51
C LYS A 217 33.18 2.33 -8.49
N MET A 218 33.56 2.90 -7.35
CA MET A 218 32.63 3.24 -6.28
C MET A 218 32.22 4.71 -6.30
N TYR A 219 30.97 4.96 -5.93
CA TYR A 219 30.40 6.28 -5.69
C TYR A 219 29.69 6.25 -4.34
N ARG A 220 30.37 6.75 -3.30
CA ARG A 220 29.95 6.63 -1.91
C ARG A 220 29.30 7.92 -1.44
N TYR A 221 28.17 7.74 -0.76
CA TYR A 221 27.49 8.82 -0.06
C TYR A 221 28.46 9.54 0.90
N GLY A 222 28.54 10.86 0.78
CA GLY A 222 29.41 11.73 1.58
C GLY A 222 30.86 11.83 1.08
N GLU A 223 31.22 11.11 0.01
CA GLU A 223 32.55 11.20 -0.61
C GLU A 223 32.45 11.63 -2.08
N GLU A 224 31.88 10.79 -2.95
CA GLU A 224 31.74 11.08 -4.38
C GLU A 224 30.49 11.91 -4.70
N TYR A 225 29.44 11.77 -3.88
CA TYR A 225 28.22 12.57 -3.95
C TYR A 225 27.64 12.76 -2.54
N GLN A 226 26.79 13.77 -2.35
CA GLN A 226 26.10 14.00 -1.08
C GLN A 226 24.74 14.68 -1.26
N VAL A 227 23.88 14.54 -0.25
CA VAL A 227 22.65 15.33 -0.13
C VAL A 227 22.66 16.17 1.14
N ASP A 228 22.26 17.43 0.99
CA ASP A 228 22.06 18.36 2.08
C ASP A 228 20.55 18.51 2.32
N TYR A 229 20.02 17.84 3.34
CA TYR A 229 18.64 18.06 3.76
C TYR A 229 18.44 19.51 4.20
N LEU A 230 17.39 20.17 3.71
CA LEU A 230 17.08 21.55 4.05
C LEU A 230 15.97 21.62 5.10
N ARG A 231 14.75 21.20 4.75
CA ARG A 231 13.54 21.30 5.57
C ARG A 231 12.38 20.53 4.94
N PRO A 232 11.30 20.27 5.69
CA PRO A 232 10.03 19.87 5.10
C PRO A 232 9.52 20.95 4.15
N ASP A 233 8.85 20.54 3.09
CA ASP A 233 8.15 21.45 2.20
C ASP A 233 6.88 21.99 2.90
N PRO A 234 6.53 23.29 2.75
CA PRO A 234 5.36 23.86 3.40
C PRO A 234 4.01 23.23 3.01
N THR A 235 3.94 22.53 1.87
CA THR A 235 2.71 21.87 1.38
C THR A 235 2.75 20.37 1.60
N TRP A 236 3.78 19.70 1.06
CA TRP A 236 4.00 18.26 1.21
C TRP A 236 5.33 17.88 0.59
N GLY A 237 6.09 17.02 1.26
CA GLY A 237 7.37 16.50 0.79
C GLY A 237 8.57 17.09 1.53
N GLU A 238 9.76 16.81 0.99
CA GLU A 238 11.04 17.19 1.60
C GLU A 238 11.88 18.00 0.61
N LEU A 239 12.54 19.04 1.10
CA LEU A 239 13.45 19.89 0.31
C LEU A 239 14.91 19.58 0.64
N PHE A 240 15.74 19.49 -0.40
CA PHE A 240 17.16 19.18 -0.27
C PHE A 240 18.01 19.75 -1.42
N ASN A 241 19.33 19.74 -1.25
CA ASN A 241 20.27 19.92 -2.35
C ASN A 241 21.02 18.61 -2.61
N PHE A 242 21.44 18.41 -3.84
CA PHE A 242 22.31 17.31 -4.26
C PHE A 242 23.61 17.87 -4.81
N THR A 243 24.75 17.22 -4.52
CA THR A 243 26.06 17.61 -5.05
C THR A 243 26.86 16.38 -5.42
N ASP A 244 27.47 16.38 -6.60
CA ASP A 244 28.37 15.34 -7.10
C ASP A 244 29.49 15.98 -7.95
N GLN A 245 30.13 15.17 -8.82
CA GLN A 245 31.18 15.64 -9.71
C GLN A 245 30.70 16.56 -10.85
N ALA A 246 29.43 16.50 -11.25
CA ALA A 246 28.85 17.38 -12.27
C ALA A 246 28.47 18.76 -11.69
N GLY A 247 28.28 18.86 -10.38
CA GLY A 247 28.08 20.12 -9.68
C GLY A 247 27.02 20.02 -8.61
N LYS A 248 26.31 21.12 -8.37
CA LYS A 248 25.29 21.23 -7.33
C LYS A 248 23.92 21.51 -7.92
N LEU A 249 22.96 20.65 -7.61
CA LEU A 249 21.54 20.84 -7.88
C LEU A 249 20.87 21.36 -6.61
N THR A 250 20.09 22.43 -6.73
CA THR A 250 19.54 23.13 -5.55
C THR A 250 18.03 23.08 -5.48
N SER A 251 17.48 23.13 -4.26
CA SER A 251 16.03 23.19 -4.02
C SER A 251 15.26 22.04 -4.69
N LEU A 252 15.85 20.84 -4.71
CA LEU A 252 15.16 19.64 -5.14
C LEU A 252 14.07 19.28 -4.13
N LYS A 253 12.96 18.74 -4.63
CA LYS A 253 11.80 18.35 -3.84
C LYS A 253 11.46 16.88 -4.12
N VAL A 254 11.13 16.14 -3.06
CA VAL A 254 10.56 14.79 -3.18
C VAL A 254 9.22 14.70 -2.44
N PRO A 255 8.25 13.93 -2.96
CA PRO A 255 6.94 13.81 -2.32
C PRO A 255 6.90 12.81 -1.16
N LEU A 256 7.86 11.89 -1.05
CA LEU A 256 7.90 10.93 0.07
C LEU A 256 8.55 11.58 1.29
N LEU A 257 7.91 11.47 2.45
CA LEU A 257 8.38 12.08 3.70
C LEU A 257 9.51 11.28 4.35
N GLY A 258 10.44 11.99 4.97
CA GLY A 258 11.56 11.41 5.70
C GLY A 258 12.93 11.82 5.15
N ARG A 259 13.86 12.14 6.03
CA ARG A 259 15.28 12.40 5.67
C ARG A 259 15.92 11.28 4.86
N HIS A 260 15.59 10.04 5.19
CA HIS A 260 16.08 8.87 4.47
C HIS A 260 15.55 8.84 3.02
N GLN A 261 14.40 9.45 2.72
CA GLN A 261 13.88 9.53 1.35
C GLN A 261 14.72 10.48 0.50
N VAL A 262 15.16 11.59 1.09
CA VAL A 262 16.17 12.48 0.48
C VAL A 262 17.49 11.74 0.23
N GLU A 263 17.94 10.91 1.17
CA GLU A 263 19.13 10.06 1.00
C GLU A 263 18.95 9.03 -0.14
N ASN A 264 17.78 8.39 -0.23
CA ASN A 264 17.42 7.44 -1.29
C ASN A 264 17.29 8.12 -2.66
N ALA A 265 16.77 9.35 -2.70
CA ALA A 265 16.71 10.18 -3.89
C ALA A 265 18.13 10.56 -4.36
N GLY A 266 19.05 10.84 -3.43
CA GLY A 266 20.46 11.04 -3.76
C GLY A 266 21.09 9.83 -4.46
N VAL A 267 20.83 8.61 -3.97
CA VAL A 267 21.27 7.37 -4.65
C VAL A 267 20.68 7.29 -6.07
N ALA A 268 19.39 7.61 -6.23
CA ALA A 268 18.73 7.57 -7.54
C ALA A 268 19.30 8.62 -8.51
N ILE A 269 19.59 9.83 -8.04
CA ILE A 269 20.18 10.89 -8.88
C ILE A 269 21.59 10.51 -9.33
N GLU A 270 22.40 9.97 -8.43
CA GLU A 270 23.75 9.50 -8.78
C GLU A 270 23.69 8.36 -9.81
N LEU A 271 22.81 7.37 -9.62
CA LEU A 271 22.58 6.31 -10.61
C LEU A 271 22.13 6.88 -11.97
N TYR A 272 21.25 7.89 -11.97
CA TYR A 272 20.79 8.55 -13.18
C TYR A 272 21.94 9.30 -13.88
N HIS A 273 22.80 9.98 -13.14
CA HIS A 273 23.98 10.64 -13.69
C HIS A 273 24.89 9.63 -14.40
N LEU A 274 25.23 8.52 -13.74
CA LEU A 274 26.07 7.46 -14.32
C LEU A 274 25.41 6.82 -15.55
N TYR A 275 24.09 6.65 -15.53
CA TYR A 275 23.34 6.17 -16.69
C TYR A 275 23.46 7.15 -17.86
N CYS A 276 23.30 8.45 -17.61
CA CYS A 276 23.48 9.48 -18.62
C CYS A 276 24.89 9.47 -19.21
N GLU A 277 25.93 9.34 -18.39
CA GLU A 277 27.32 9.22 -18.86
C GLU A 277 27.51 7.99 -19.78
N GLN A 278 26.99 6.82 -19.38
CA GLN A 278 27.09 5.59 -20.16
C GLN A 278 26.35 5.65 -21.50
N LYS A 279 25.23 6.39 -21.55
CA LYS A 279 24.36 6.50 -22.74
C LYS A 279 24.61 7.76 -23.57
N GLY A 280 25.46 8.68 -23.10
CA GLY A 280 25.67 9.98 -23.74
C GLY A 280 24.44 10.89 -23.69
N LEU A 281 23.59 10.74 -22.67
CA LEU A 281 22.40 11.58 -22.46
C LEU A 281 22.75 12.82 -21.63
N PRO A 282 21.99 13.93 -21.78
CA PRO A 282 22.22 15.12 -20.97
C PRO A 282 21.76 14.90 -19.52
N PHE A 283 22.58 15.32 -18.56
CA PHE A 283 22.24 15.32 -17.13
C PHE A 283 21.62 16.67 -16.75
N GLU A 284 20.29 16.78 -16.91
CA GLU A 284 19.56 18.04 -16.76
C GLU A 284 18.80 18.15 -15.43
N GLU A 285 19.01 19.25 -14.70
CA GLU A 285 18.32 19.55 -13.42
C GLU A 285 16.80 19.52 -13.55
N LYS A 286 16.25 20.06 -14.65
CA LYS A 286 14.80 20.13 -14.88
C LYS A 286 14.16 18.74 -15.00
N THR A 287 14.84 17.80 -15.64
CA THR A 287 14.40 16.41 -15.79
C THR A 287 14.37 15.72 -14.42
N ILE A 288 15.42 15.94 -13.63
CA ILE A 288 15.52 15.40 -12.26
C ILE A 288 14.40 15.97 -11.38
N GLN A 289 14.21 17.30 -11.35
CA GLN A 289 13.18 17.95 -10.55
C GLN A 289 11.78 17.40 -10.87
N LYS A 290 11.43 17.32 -12.16
CA LYS A 290 10.13 16.80 -12.59
C LYS A 290 9.98 15.31 -12.30
N GLY A 291 11.02 14.51 -12.56
CA GLY A 291 11.01 13.07 -12.28
C GLY A 291 10.82 12.77 -10.80
N LEU A 292 11.55 13.45 -9.91
CA LEU A 292 11.41 13.30 -8.46
C LEU A 292 9.99 13.65 -7.98
N MET A 293 9.39 14.71 -8.52
CA MET A 293 8.03 15.13 -8.15
C MET A 293 6.94 14.16 -8.61
N LYS A 294 7.22 13.36 -9.65
CA LYS A 294 6.31 12.30 -10.15
C LYS A 294 6.51 10.96 -9.44
N ALA A 295 7.49 10.84 -8.56
CA ALA A 295 7.74 9.58 -7.87
C ALA A 295 6.60 9.26 -6.90
N GLN A 296 6.03 8.07 -7.05
CA GLN A 296 5.01 7.54 -6.15
C GLN A 296 5.51 6.23 -5.56
N TRP A 297 5.26 6.04 -4.27
CA TRP A 297 5.58 4.82 -3.57
C TRP A 297 4.49 4.56 -2.53
N PRO A 298 3.46 3.76 -2.89
CA PRO A 298 2.24 3.65 -2.10
C PRO A 298 2.48 3.16 -0.66
N ALA A 299 1.60 3.56 0.27
CA ALA A 299 1.65 3.14 1.68
C ALA A 299 3.01 3.37 2.38
N ARG A 300 3.68 4.48 2.05
CA ARG A 300 4.96 4.90 2.66
C ARG A 300 4.90 6.39 2.98
N MET A 301 4.24 6.72 4.10
CA MET A 301 3.86 8.07 4.47
C MET A 301 3.22 8.78 3.26
N GLU A 302 2.22 8.15 2.65
CA GLU A 302 1.52 8.67 1.48
C GLU A 302 0.38 9.57 1.94
N LYS A 303 0.32 10.81 1.45
CA LYS A 303 -0.86 11.67 1.63
C LYS A 303 -1.93 11.24 0.65
N VAL A 304 -3.09 10.86 1.18
CA VAL A 304 -4.25 10.45 0.38
C VAL A 304 -5.39 11.47 0.42
N SER A 305 -5.37 12.41 1.37
CA SER A 305 -6.31 13.54 1.45
C SER A 305 -5.65 14.75 2.11
N ASP A 306 -6.02 15.96 1.68
CA ASP A 306 -5.54 17.24 2.24
C ASP A 306 -6.44 17.78 3.36
N GLU A 307 -7.75 17.77 3.15
CA GLU A 307 -8.75 18.28 4.10
C GLU A 307 -9.94 17.30 4.16
N PRO A 308 -10.05 16.44 5.19
CA PRO A 308 -9.10 16.29 6.30
C PRO A 308 -7.76 15.70 5.86
N LEU A 309 -6.69 15.94 6.64
CA LEU A 309 -5.36 15.41 6.35
C LEU A 309 -5.32 13.92 6.69
N ILE A 310 -5.20 13.08 5.66
CA ILE A 310 -5.13 11.63 5.81
C ILE A 310 -3.80 11.13 5.22
N VAL A 311 -3.07 10.37 6.03
CA VAL A 311 -1.78 9.78 5.69
C VAL A 311 -1.82 8.27 5.86
N MET A 312 -1.30 7.53 4.89
CA MET A 312 -1.22 6.06 4.91
C MET A 312 0.23 5.57 4.99
N ASP A 313 0.51 4.62 5.87
CA ASP A 313 1.82 3.95 5.96
C ASP A 313 1.71 2.46 6.35
N GLY A 314 2.29 1.57 5.54
CA GLY A 314 2.28 0.12 5.76
C GLY A 314 3.35 -0.39 6.75
N ALA A 315 3.50 0.25 7.91
CA ALA A 315 4.42 -0.13 8.98
C ALA A 315 3.99 -1.42 9.70
N HIS A 316 4.22 -2.57 9.07
CA HIS A 316 3.72 -3.89 9.50
C HIS A 316 4.69 -4.69 10.40
N ASN A 317 5.75 -4.06 10.90
CA ASN A 317 6.73 -4.67 11.81
C ASN A 317 7.42 -3.60 12.68
N GLY A 318 8.08 -4.00 13.77
CA GLY A 318 8.70 -3.07 14.73
C GLY A 318 9.74 -2.11 14.13
N HIS A 319 10.53 -2.56 13.13
CA HIS A 319 11.51 -1.69 12.46
C HIS A 319 10.84 -0.61 11.61
N ALA A 320 9.82 -0.97 10.84
CA ALA A 320 9.02 -0.02 10.06
C ALA A 320 8.24 0.93 10.99
N MET A 321 7.67 0.39 12.08
CA MET A 321 6.90 1.15 13.06
C MET A 321 7.74 2.21 13.77
N LYS A 322 8.96 1.85 14.20
CA LYS A 322 9.88 2.82 14.80
C LYS A 322 10.18 3.98 13.85
N ARG A 323 10.40 3.69 12.56
CA ARG A 323 10.63 4.71 11.54
C ARG A 323 9.41 5.59 11.29
N LEU A 324 8.22 5.00 11.27
CA LEU A 324 6.96 5.73 11.17
C LEU A 324 6.83 6.73 12.33
N VAL A 325 6.98 6.25 13.57
CA VAL A 325 6.92 7.07 14.79
C VAL A 325 7.94 8.22 14.76
N GLU A 326 9.18 7.95 14.33
CA GLU A 326 10.21 8.98 14.16
C GLU A 326 9.84 10.05 13.12
N ASN A 327 9.12 9.69 12.06
CA ASN A 327 8.64 10.65 11.07
C ASN A 327 7.45 11.44 11.60
N VAL A 328 6.46 10.78 12.19
CA VAL A 328 5.25 11.45 12.73
C VAL A 328 5.62 12.46 13.80
N LYS A 329 6.48 12.09 14.76
CA LYS A 329 6.98 13.00 15.80
C LYS A 329 7.70 14.23 15.26
N ARG A 330 8.26 14.13 14.05
CA ARG A 330 9.07 15.19 13.44
C ARG A 330 8.23 16.08 12.53
N GLU A 331 7.45 15.48 11.65
CA GLU A 331 6.69 16.18 10.60
C GLU A 331 5.35 16.72 11.11
N PHE A 332 4.71 16.04 12.08
CA PHE A 332 3.34 16.33 12.53
C PHE A 332 3.25 16.65 14.02
N ARG A 333 4.31 17.24 14.60
CA ARG A 333 4.39 17.55 16.04
C ARG A 333 3.27 18.47 16.57
N ASP A 334 2.72 19.29 15.68
CA ASP A 334 1.74 20.34 16.01
C ASP A 334 0.28 19.87 15.74
N TYR A 335 0.09 18.63 15.27
CA TYR A 335 -1.22 18.02 15.01
C TYR A 335 -1.69 17.15 16.18
N ASN A 336 -3.02 16.99 16.32
CA ASN A 336 -3.57 15.84 17.04
C ASN A 336 -3.59 14.65 16.07
N ILE A 337 -3.07 13.51 16.51
CA ILE A 337 -2.82 12.35 15.65
C ILE A 337 -3.83 11.26 15.98
N ASN A 338 -4.83 11.08 15.12
CA ASN A 338 -5.73 9.95 15.19
C ASN A 338 -5.13 8.78 14.39
N ILE A 339 -4.89 7.64 15.03
CA ILE A 339 -4.20 6.50 14.41
C ILE A 339 -5.18 5.35 14.24
N LEU A 340 -5.59 5.05 13.02
CA LEU A 340 -6.33 3.83 12.70
C LEU A 340 -5.34 2.71 12.43
N PHE A 341 -5.30 1.71 13.31
CA PHE A 341 -4.31 0.64 13.28
C PHE A 341 -4.95 -0.75 13.21
N SER A 342 -4.46 -1.56 12.28
CA SER A 342 -4.72 -3.00 12.28
C SER A 342 -3.47 -3.79 11.89
N ALA A 343 -3.34 -5.01 12.38
CA ALA A 343 -2.19 -5.86 12.13
C ALA A 343 -2.62 -7.33 11.96
N LEU A 344 -1.67 -8.17 11.57
CA LEU A 344 -1.83 -9.62 11.64
C LEU A 344 -1.32 -10.13 12.98
N GLU A 345 -2.03 -11.07 13.59
CA GLU A 345 -1.67 -11.78 14.83
C GLU A 345 -0.30 -12.47 14.78
N THR A 346 0.20 -12.71 13.56
CA THR A 346 1.55 -13.28 13.34
C THR A 346 2.71 -12.32 13.61
N LYS A 347 2.42 -11.05 13.93
CA LYS A 347 3.41 -9.99 14.19
C LYS A 347 3.46 -9.65 15.67
N ASP A 348 4.53 -8.97 16.07
CA ASP A 348 4.68 -8.44 17.43
C ASP A 348 3.82 -7.16 17.59
N VAL A 349 2.51 -7.37 17.77
CA VAL A 349 1.52 -6.29 17.90
C VAL A 349 1.80 -5.43 19.12
N ASP A 350 2.13 -6.06 20.25
CA ASP A 350 2.39 -5.35 21.51
C ASP A 350 3.58 -4.38 21.38
N GLN A 351 4.68 -4.81 20.72
CA GLN A 351 5.80 -3.91 20.42
C GLN A 351 5.38 -2.75 19.50
N MET A 352 4.58 -3.02 18.47
CA MET A 352 4.13 -1.97 17.55
C MET A 352 3.25 -0.94 18.24
N LEU A 353 2.30 -1.38 19.08
CA LEU A 353 1.46 -0.49 19.87
C LEU A 353 2.28 0.32 20.87
N ALA A 354 3.25 -0.30 21.54
CA ALA A 354 4.15 0.42 22.45
C ALA A 354 4.93 1.54 21.74
N LEU A 355 5.40 1.31 20.51
CA LEU A 355 6.05 2.33 19.69
C LEU A 355 5.09 3.46 19.29
N LEU A 356 3.87 3.11 18.86
CA LEU A 356 2.83 4.11 18.52
C LEU A 356 2.47 4.99 19.71
N SER A 357 2.37 4.42 20.91
CA SER A 357 2.10 5.15 22.16
C SER A 357 3.22 6.11 22.57
N GLU A 358 4.37 6.09 21.92
CA GLU A 358 5.40 7.10 22.14
C GLU A 358 5.08 8.44 21.45
N ILE A 359 4.11 8.49 20.54
CA ILE A 359 3.63 9.73 19.91
C ILE A 359 2.79 10.49 20.95
N PRO A 360 3.18 11.72 21.34
CA PRO A 360 2.61 12.39 22.52
C PRO A 360 1.13 12.79 22.36
N ASN A 361 0.70 13.16 21.16
CA ASN A 361 -0.66 13.63 20.86
C ASN A 361 -1.46 12.58 20.07
N ALA A 362 -1.20 11.29 20.32
CA ALA A 362 -1.85 10.21 19.58
C ALA A 362 -3.04 9.61 20.33
N HIS A 363 -4.16 9.45 19.62
CA HIS A 363 -5.26 8.58 19.98
C HIS A 363 -5.32 7.41 18.99
N ILE A 364 -5.41 6.18 19.48
CA ILE A 364 -5.17 4.96 18.70
C ILE A 364 -6.46 4.14 18.62
N TYR A 365 -7.04 4.10 17.42
CA TYR A 365 -8.17 3.26 17.08
C TYR A 365 -7.67 1.88 16.61
N LEU A 366 -7.88 0.85 17.43
CA LEU A 366 -7.57 -0.53 17.08
C LEU A 366 -8.75 -1.14 16.33
N THR A 367 -8.46 -1.72 15.16
CA THR A 367 -9.49 -2.37 14.35
C THR A 367 -9.01 -3.69 13.75
N THR A 368 -9.96 -4.41 13.16
CA THR A 368 -9.74 -5.65 12.43
C THR A 368 -10.31 -5.53 11.01
N PHE A 369 -10.02 -6.52 10.16
CA PHE A 369 -10.44 -6.53 8.76
C PHE A 369 -10.61 -7.97 8.26
N GLU A 370 -11.24 -8.15 7.10
CA GLU A 370 -11.54 -9.47 6.54
C GLU A 370 -10.29 -10.16 5.99
N TYR A 371 -9.44 -10.66 6.87
CA TYR A 371 -8.22 -11.37 6.48
C TYR A 371 -7.84 -12.49 7.46
N PRO A 372 -7.31 -13.63 6.98
CA PRO A 372 -6.87 -14.70 7.87
C PRO A 372 -5.83 -14.22 8.88
N LYS A 373 -6.11 -14.43 10.18
CA LYS A 373 -5.26 -13.98 11.29
C LYS A 373 -5.13 -12.46 11.40
N ALA A 374 -6.11 -11.70 10.91
CA ALA A 374 -6.29 -10.31 11.32
C ALA A 374 -6.42 -10.23 12.86
N LEU A 375 -6.18 -9.04 13.38
CA LEU A 375 -6.15 -8.76 14.81
C LEU A 375 -7.44 -9.21 15.51
N ASP A 376 -7.30 -9.99 16.58
CA ASP A 376 -8.41 -10.36 17.46
C ASP A 376 -8.62 -9.25 18.49
N LEU A 377 -9.69 -8.47 18.30
CA LEU A 377 -9.98 -7.33 19.16
C LEU A 377 -10.34 -7.71 20.59
N SER A 378 -10.78 -8.96 20.85
CA SER A 378 -11.07 -9.43 22.21
C SER A 378 -9.84 -9.49 23.12
N ARG A 379 -8.64 -9.38 22.55
CA ARG A 379 -7.38 -9.30 23.31
C ARG A 379 -7.20 -7.97 24.03
N PHE A 380 -8.00 -6.95 23.71
CA PHE A 380 -7.79 -5.57 24.14
C PHE A 380 -8.90 -5.03 25.07
N ASP A 381 -9.35 -5.85 26.03
CA ASP A 381 -10.40 -5.48 27.00
C ASP A 381 -9.97 -4.41 28.04
N HIS A 382 -8.65 -4.19 28.19
CA HIS A 382 -8.08 -3.34 29.24
C HIS A 382 -7.04 -2.37 28.69
N LEU A 383 -7.47 -1.52 27.76
CA LEU A 383 -6.63 -0.47 27.22
C LEU A 383 -6.62 0.78 28.11
N ASP A 384 -5.55 1.56 28.02
CA ASP A 384 -5.53 2.91 28.57
C ASP A 384 -6.41 3.87 27.74
N SER A 385 -6.68 5.07 28.25
CA SER A 385 -7.60 6.02 27.62
C SER A 385 -7.16 6.54 26.24
N ARG A 386 -5.94 6.21 25.78
CA ARG A 386 -5.44 6.57 24.45
C ARG A 386 -5.81 5.55 23.38
N PHE A 387 -6.41 4.42 23.75
CA PHE A 387 -6.86 3.46 22.77
C PHE A 387 -8.37 3.30 22.81
N GLU A 388 -8.90 3.01 21.63
CA GLU A 388 -10.29 2.74 21.40
C GLU A 388 -10.42 1.56 20.45
N VAL A 389 -11.36 0.66 20.69
CA VAL A 389 -11.59 -0.51 19.84
C VAL A 389 -12.74 -0.21 18.90
N VAL A 390 -12.48 -0.27 17.59
CA VAL A 390 -13.46 -0.08 16.52
C VAL A 390 -13.62 -1.42 15.80
N SER A 391 -14.76 -2.08 15.97
CA SER A 391 -15.02 -3.39 15.35
C SER A 391 -15.25 -3.31 13.84
N LEU A 392 -15.90 -2.24 13.37
CA LEU A 392 -16.12 -1.94 11.96
C LEU A 392 -15.45 -0.61 11.62
N TRP A 393 -14.24 -0.69 11.08
CA TRP A 393 -13.42 0.49 10.82
C TRP A 393 -14.09 1.50 9.89
N GLN A 394 -14.99 1.08 9.00
CA GLN A 394 -15.70 1.98 8.09
C GLN A 394 -16.58 2.97 8.85
N PHE A 395 -17.29 2.51 9.89
CA PHE A 395 -18.13 3.37 10.73
C PHE A 395 -17.29 4.27 11.62
N GLY A 396 -16.28 3.71 12.29
CA GLY A 396 -15.39 4.52 13.14
C GLY A 396 -14.58 5.53 12.33
N LEU A 397 -14.25 5.24 11.07
CA LEU A 397 -13.66 6.21 10.15
C LEU A 397 -14.64 7.35 9.82
N GLY A 398 -15.92 7.04 9.59
CA GLY A 398 -16.95 8.05 9.34
C GLY A 398 -17.08 9.04 10.50
N GLU A 399 -17.29 8.53 11.71
CA GLU A 399 -17.39 9.36 12.93
C GLU A 399 -16.11 10.18 13.15
N LEU A 400 -14.94 9.55 12.99
CA LEU A 400 -13.66 10.24 13.13
C LEU A 400 -13.50 11.38 12.11
N LEU A 401 -13.87 11.15 10.85
CA LEU A 401 -13.77 12.17 9.80
C LEU A 401 -14.73 13.34 10.01
N GLU A 402 -15.90 13.11 10.63
CA GLU A 402 -16.87 14.18 10.97
C GLU A 402 -16.35 15.11 12.07
N ASP A 403 -15.61 14.57 13.04
CA ASP A 403 -15.07 15.33 14.18
C ASP A 403 -13.73 16.04 13.89
N MET A 404 -13.05 15.69 12.78
CA MET A 404 -11.73 16.24 12.44
C MET A 404 -11.79 17.71 12.01
N GLY A 405 -10.97 18.54 12.66
CA GLY A 405 -10.66 19.91 12.28
C GLY A 405 -9.33 20.05 11.50
N ALA A 406 -8.91 21.30 11.28
CA ALA A 406 -7.71 21.62 10.50
C ALA A 406 -6.37 21.22 11.18
N ASP A 407 -6.38 21.06 12.50
CA ASP A 407 -5.22 20.66 13.30
C ASP A 407 -5.16 19.14 13.55
N ASP A 408 -6.07 18.36 12.94
CA ASP A 408 -6.13 16.92 13.10
C ASP A 408 -5.53 16.18 11.90
N LEU A 409 -4.84 15.09 12.19
CA LEU A 409 -4.29 14.17 11.20
C LEU A 409 -4.83 12.76 11.46
N LEU A 410 -5.31 12.10 10.41
CA LEU A 410 -5.60 10.68 10.44
C LEU A 410 -4.44 9.90 9.83
N LEU A 411 -3.78 9.08 10.64
CA LEU A 411 -2.77 8.12 10.22
C LEU A 411 -3.37 6.73 10.15
N ILE A 412 -3.42 6.15 8.95
CA ILE A 412 -3.85 4.77 8.73
C ILE A 412 -2.60 3.91 8.59
N THR A 413 -2.42 2.94 9.49
CA THR A 413 -1.17 2.17 9.54
C THR A 413 -1.30 0.74 10.03
N GLY A 414 -0.19 -0.02 9.95
CA GLY A 414 -0.07 -1.40 10.38
C GLY A 414 0.12 -2.35 9.19
N SER A 415 -0.73 -3.37 9.10
CA SER A 415 -0.70 -4.39 8.05
C SER A 415 -0.74 -3.74 6.67
N LEU A 416 0.17 -4.15 5.79
CA LEU A 416 0.11 -3.72 4.38
C LEU A 416 -1.24 -4.07 3.77
N TYR A 417 -1.78 -5.28 4.01
CA TYR A 417 -3.11 -5.68 3.54
C TYR A 417 -4.22 -4.75 4.02
N PHE A 418 -4.17 -4.31 5.27
CA PHE A 418 -5.16 -3.38 5.80
C PHE A 418 -5.06 -2.02 5.09
N VAL A 419 -3.84 -1.48 5.01
CA VAL A 419 -3.63 -0.16 4.40
C VAL A 419 -3.94 -0.18 2.90
N SER A 420 -3.57 -1.22 2.16
CA SER A 420 -3.59 -1.23 0.70
C SER A 420 -4.80 -1.93 0.06
N GLU A 421 -5.34 -2.99 0.65
CA GLU A 421 -6.46 -3.74 0.07
C GLU A 421 -7.81 -3.34 0.65
N GLU A 422 -7.83 -2.95 1.93
CA GLU A 422 -9.06 -2.61 2.66
C GLU A 422 -9.33 -1.11 2.68
N VAL A 423 -8.41 -0.33 3.27
CA VAL A 423 -8.68 1.09 3.55
C VAL A 423 -8.39 1.99 2.35
N ARG A 424 -7.38 1.66 1.56
CA ARG A 424 -7.16 2.35 0.28
C ARG A 424 -8.34 2.03 -0.62
N MET A 425 -9.31 2.94 -0.63
CA MET A 425 -10.55 2.79 -1.37
C MET A 425 -10.19 2.41 -2.81
N LYS A 426 -10.48 1.16 -3.19
CA LYS A 426 -10.55 0.78 -4.60
C LYS A 426 -11.46 1.82 -5.24
N LYS A 427 -10.94 2.55 -6.24
CA LYS A 427 -11.64 3.66 -6.90
C LYS A 427 -13.11 3.28 -7.06
N VAL A 428 -14.02 3.99 -6.38
CA VAL A 428 -15.44 3.61 -6.35
C VAL A 428 -15.93 3.56 -7.79
N LYS A 429 -16.19 2.35 -8.30
CA LYS A 429 -16.59 2.12 -9.70
C LYS A 429 -18.06 2.43 -9.93
N GLY A 430 -18.84 2.45 -8.86
CA GLY A 430 -20.22 2.89 -8.82
C GLY A 430 -20.81 2.64 -7.44
N ILE A 431 -21.94 3.28 -7.17
CA ILE A 431 -22.66 3.17 -5.90
C ILE A 431 -24.07 2.67 -6.21
N ILE A 432 -24.49 1.59 -5.53
CA ILE A 432 -25.88 1.14 -5.59
C ILE A 432 -26.57 1.68 -4.35
N PHE A 433 -27.63 2.47 -4.58
CA PHE A 433 -28.46 2.97 -3.51
C PHE A 433 -29.65 2.05 -3.25
N ASP A 434 -29.93 1.80 -1.98
CA ASP A 434 -31.32 1.56 -1.61
C ASP A 434 -32.10 2.87 -1.80
N MET A 435 -33.30 2.79 -2.38
CA MET A 435 -34.13 3.97 -2.58
C MET A 435 -34.93 4.28 -1.33
N ASP A 436 -35.49 3.25 -0.70
CA ASP A 436 -36.36 3.34 0.46
C ASP A 436 -35.51 3.60 1.71
N GLY A 437 -35.91 4.57 2.54
CA GLY A 437 -35.24 4.90 3.80
C GLY A 437 -33.83 5.50 3.67
N LEU A 438 -33.21 5.47 2.48
CA LEU A 438 -31.89 6.06 2.23
C LEU A 438 -31.98 7.32 1.36
N LEU A 439 -32.61 7.22 0.19
CA LEU A 439 -32.80 8.38 -0.71
C LEU A 439 -34.13 9.08 -0.43
N PHE A 440 -35.21 8.32 -0.36
CA PHE A 440 -36.55 8.82 -0.10
C PHE A 440 -36.88 8.74 1.39
N ASP A 441 -37.46 9.81 1.93
CA ASP A 441 -37.90 9.87 3.34
C ASP A 441 -39.26 9.18 3.53
N THR A 442 -39.28 7.88 3.28
CA THR A 442 -40.43 6.99 3.50
C THR A 442 -40.75 6.83 4.99
N GLU A 443 -39.74 6.88 5.86
CA GLU A 443 -39.88 6.74 7.31
C GLU A 443 -40.79 7.81 7.91
N SER A 444 -40.67 9.06 7.46
CA SER A 444 -41.57 10.15 7.91
C SER A 444 -43.03 9.88 7.52
N ILE A 445 -43.28 9.33 6.32
CA ILE A 445 -44.62 9.00 5.83
C ILE A 445 -45.24 7.87 6.65
N TYR A 446 -44.48 6.79 6.89
CA TYR A 446 -44.92 5.69 7.73
C TYR A 446 -45.18 6.14 9.18
N CYS A 447 -44.31 6.98 9.74
CA CYS A 447 -44.49 7.54 11.08
C CYS A 447 -45.79 8.37 11.18
N GLU A 448 -46.03 9.27 10.22
CA GLU A 448 -47.25 10.08 10.16
C GLU A 448 -48.50 9.20 10.03
N ALA A 449 -48.48 8.24 9.11
CA ALA A 449 -49.61 7.32 8.91
C ALA A 449 -49.93 6.52 10.18
N ASN A 450 -48.91 5.99 10.86
CA ASN A 450 -49.11 5.29 12.13
C ASN A 450 -49.67 6.21 13.22
N LEU A 451 -49.18 7.45 13.36
CA LEU A 451 -49.71 8.38 14.36
C LEU A 451 -51.19 8.73 14.10
N VAL A 452 -51.55 9.05 12.87
CA VAL A 452 -52.93 9.41 12.48
C VAL A 452 -53.89 8.23 12.69
N VAL A 453 -53.49 7.03 12.27
CA VAL A 453 -54.35 5.85 12.38
C VAL A 453 -54.42 5.35 13.83
N ALA A 454 -53.34 5.47 14.61
CA ALA A 454 -53.36 5.15 16.03
C ALA A 454 -54.32 6.06 16.81
N GLU A 455 -54.31 7.36 16.52
CA GLU A 455 -55.26 8.31 17.13
C GLU A 455 -56.71 7.92 16.81
N LYS A 456 -56.99 7.53 15.56
CA LYS A 456 -58.32 7.05 15.13
C LYS A 456 -58.80 5.83 15.92
N TYR A 457 -57.91 4.89 16.24
CA TYR A 457 -58.24 3.67 16.99
C TYR A 457 -58.01 3.80 18.51
N GLY A 458 -57.59 4.96 19.00
CA GLY A 458 -57.31 5.19 20.41
C GLY A 458 -56.14 4.39 20.95
N LEU A 459 -55.19 4.01 20.10
CA LEU A 459 -53.98 3.27 20.49
C LEU A 459 -52.91 4.25 21.01
N PRO A 460 -52.22 3.97 22.12
CA PRO A 460 -51.18 4.84 22.67
C PRO A 460 -49.86 4.69 21.89
N PHE A 461 -49.89 4.98 20.59
CA PHE A 461 -48.74 4.96 19.71
C PHE A 461 -48.04 6.33 19.70
N THR A 462 -46.71 6.35 19.76
CA THR A 462 -45.92 7.58 19.80
C THR A 462 -44.73 7.51 18.85
N LYS A 463 -44.08 8.64 18.61
CA LYS A 463 -42.83 8.69 17.82
C LYS A 463 -41.72 7.86 18.45
N GLU A 464 -41.65 7.80 19.77
CA GLU A 464 -40.69 6.98 20.51
C GLU A 464 -40.98 5.48 20.36
N ILE A 465 -42.23 5.08 20.15
CA ILE A 465 -42.59 3.70 19.79
C ILE A 465 -42.16 3.42 18.35
N TYR A 466 -42.51 4.31 17.41
CA TYR A 466 -42.12 4.16 16.00
C TYR A 466 -40.60 4.04 15.82
N ALA A 467 -39.82 4.87 16.51
CA ALA A 467 -38.36 4.85 16.44
C ALA A 467 -37.74 3.49 16.84
N ARG A 468 -38.45 2.67 17.63
CA ARG A 468 -38.00 1.31 17.99
C ARG A 468 -38.20 0.29 16.87
N PHE A 469 -39.01 0.62 15.87
CA PHE A 469 -39.32 -0.25 14.73
C PHE A 469 -38.47 0.04 13.49
N ILE A 470 -37.68 1.12 13.49
CA ILE A 470 -36.77 1.44 12.39
C ILE A 470 -35.71 0.33 12.27
N GLY A 471 -35.56 -0.22 11.06
CA GLY A 471 -34.59 -1.29 10.75
C GLY A 471 -35.03 -2.71 11.15
N ILE A 472 -36.28 -2.88 11.60
CA ILE A 472 -36.87 -4.19 11.94
C ILE A 472 -37.79 -4.64 10.79
N SER A 473 -37.93 -5.95 10.56
CA SER A 473 -38.80 -6.46 9.50
C SER A 473 -40.28 -6.19 9.77
N ASP A 474 -41.08 -6.03 8.71
CA ASP A 474 -42.54 -5.79 8.85
C ASP A 474 -43.22 -6.86 9.71
N GLU A 475 -42.85 -8.15 9.54
CA GLU A 475 -43.42 -9.26 10.31
C GLU A 475 -43.16 -9.13 11.82
N GLU A 476 -41.94 -8.72 12.20
CA GLU A 476 -41.57 -8.48 13.60
C GLU A 476 -42.27 -7.25 14.17
N VAL A 477 -42.37 -6.18 13.39
CA VAL A 477 -43.12 -4.97 13.78
C VAL A 477 -44.59 -5.33 14.04
N TRP A 478 -45.24 -6.06 13.14
CA TRP A 478 -46.63 -6.48 13.32
C TRP A 478 -46.80 -7.37 14.56
N ALA A 479 -45.88 -8.32 14.78
CA ALA A 479 -45.91 -9.17 15.97
C ALA A 479 -45.74 -8.36 17.27
N GLU A 480 -44.85 -7.36 17.30
CA GLU A 480 -44.66 -6.49 18.45
C GLU A 480 -45.85 -5.56 18.70
N LEU A 481 -46.48 -5.03 17.64
CA LEU A 481 -47.71 -4.24 17.75
C LEU A 481 -48.86 -5.04 18.37
N HIS A 482 -49.04 -6.29 17.94
CA HIS A 482 -50.02 -7.22 18.52
C HIS A 482 -49.76 -7.51 20.00
N LYS A 483 -48.50 -7.64 20.41
CA LYS A 483 -48.15 -7.79 21.83
C LYS A 483 -48.38 -6.51 22.62
N MET A 484 -47.94 -5.37 22.08
CA MET A 484 -47.95 -4.08 22.77
C MET A 484 -49.37 -3.56 23.01
N PHE A 485 -50.27 -3.80 22.06
CA PHE A 485 -51.66 -3.35 22.12
C PHE A 485 -52.66 -4.49 22.34
N ALA A 486 -52.21 -5.62 22.91
CA ALA A 486 -53.05 -6.80 23.17
C ALA A 486 -54.36 -6.46 23.91
N ASP A 487 -54.32 -5.50 24.84
CA ASP A 487 -55.49 -5.04 25.62
C ASP A 487 -56.54 -4.27 24.80
N HIS A 488 -56.26 -3.91 23.54
CA HIS A 488 -57.17 -3.19 22.64
C HIS A 488 -57.93 -4.11 21.67
N GLY A 489 -57.64 -5.41 21.72
CA GLY A 489 -58.25 -6.45 20.89
C GLY A 489 -57.56 -6.64 19.54
N GLU A 490 -57.33 -7.89 19.17
CA GLU A 490 -56.61 -8.31 17.95
C GLU A 490 -57.17 -7.67 16.67
N GLU A 491 -58.51 -7.59 16.53
CA GLU A 491 -59.15 -6.98 15.36
C GLU A 491 -58.85 -5.48 15.25
N THR A 492 -58.80 -4.76 16.38
CA THR A 492 -58.47 -3.33 16.40
C THR A 492 -57.01 -3.12 15.98
N VAL A 493 -56.10 -3.94 16.52
CA VAL A 493 -54.66 -3.83 16.19
C VAL A 493 -54.42 -4.19 14.73
N GLN A 494 -55.08 -5.21 14.19
CA GLN A 494 -54.95 -5.56 12.77
C GLN A 494 -55.47 -4.44 11.86
N LYS A 495 -56.62 -3.82 12.20
CA LYS A 495 -57.14 -2.66 11.44
C LYS A 495 -56.19 -1.46 11.48
N PHE A 496 -55.55 -1.23 12.62
CA PHE A 496 -54.52 -0.21 12.76
C PHE A 496 -53.35 -0.47 11.79
N ILE A 497 -52.82 -1.70 11.78
CA ILE A 497 -51.72 -2.11 10.88
C ILE A 497 -52.13 -1.95 9.40
N ASP A 498 -53.28 -2.51 9.01
CA ASP A 498 -53.70 -2.51 7.60
C ASP A 498 -53.96 -1.09 7.08
N GLU A 499 -54.57 -0.22 7.91
CA GLU A 499 -54.91 1.15 7.52
C GLU A 499 -53.70 2.09 7.55
N SER A 500 -52.78 1.94 8.52
CA SER A 500 -51.55 2.74 8.52
C SER A 500 -50.66 2.38 7.32
N TRP A 501 -50.55 1.09 7.02
CA TRP A 501 -49.84 0.59 5.85
C TRP A 501 -50.46 1.09 4.54
N GLY A 502 -51.78 0.99 4.41
CA GLY A 502 -52.52 1.47 3.24
C GLY A 502 -52.37 2.98 3.04
N MET A 503 -52.47 3.77 4.11
CA MET A 503 -52.31 5.22 4.08
C MET A 503 -50.92 5.64 3.59
N ALA A 504 -49.86 5.00 4.08
CA ALA A 504 -48.49 5.25 3.61
C ALA A 504 -48.33 4.93 2.11
N HIS A 505 -48.84 3.76 1.68
CA HIS A 505 -48.77 3.32 0.28
C HIS A 505 -49.55 4.22 -0.67
N ASP A 506 -50.71 4.72 -0.25
CA ASP A 506 -51.49 5.65 -1.05
C ASP A 506 -50.76 6.99 -1.22
N ARG A 507 -49.98 7.42 -0.21
CA ARG A 507 -49.10 8.59 -0.33
C ARG A 507 -47.92 8.33 -1.26
N PHE A 508 -47.31 7.16 -1.22
CA PHE A 508 -46.25 6.82 -2.19
C PHE A 508 -46.74 6.87 -3.65
N LYS A 509 -47.99 6.47 -3.91
CA LYS A 509 -48.58 6.53 -5.27
C LYS A 509 -48.80 7.95 -5.79
N THR A 510 -48.86 8.97 -4.94
CA THR A 510 -48.98 10.36 -5.41
C THR A 510 -47.65 10.89 -5.96
N GLY A 511 -46.52 10.25 -5.61
CA GLY A 511 -45.18 10.72 -5.93
C GLY A 511 -44.69 11.85 -5.02
N GLU A 512 -45.47 12.24 -4.01
CA GLU A 512 -45.11 13.26 -3.01
C GLU A 512 -44.28 12.63 -1.88
N VAL A 513 -43.09 12.15 -2.23
CA VAL A 513 -42.12 11.62 -1.28
C VAL A 513 -40.87 12.48 -1.31
N ASP A 514 -40.58 13.14 -0.19
CA ASP A 514 -39.41 13.99 -0.06
C ASP A 514 -38.13 13.16 -0.07
N LEU A 515 -37.02 13.78 -0.48
CA LEU A 515 -35.70 13.17 -0.33
C LEU A 515 -35.17 13.40 1.09
N LYS A 516 -34.37 12.46 1.60
CA LYS A 516 -33.67 12.67 2.86
C LYS A 516 -32.71 13.88 2.76
N PRO A 517 -32.49 14.61 3.87
CA PRO A 517 -31.48 15.65 3.91
C PRO A 517 -30.10 15.14 3.47
N GLY A 518 -29.36 15.92 2.68
CA GLY A 518 -28.03 15.54 2.18
C GLY A 518 -28.03 14.75 0.86
N VAL A 519 -29.19 14.24 0.41
CA VAL A 519 -29.26 13.43 -0.82
C VAL A 519 -28.91 14.27 -2.05
N HIS A 520 -29.36 15.52 -2.13
CA HIS A 520 -29.02 16.38 -3.27
C HIS A 520 -27.51 16.65 -3.35
N GLU A 521 -26.89 16.93 -2.20
CA GLU A 521 -25.45 17.17 -2.06
C GLU A 521 -24.66 15.92 -2.44
N LEU A 522 -25.08 14.75 -1.97
CA LEU A 522 -24.47 13.46 -2.32
C LEU A 522 -24.55 13.20 -3.83
N LEU A 523 -25.72 13.35 -4.44
CA LEU A 523 -25.90 13.12 -5.86
C LEU A 523 -25.09 14.13 -6.71
N ALA A 524 -25.02 15.39 -6.30
CA ALA A 524 -24.18 16.39 -6.96
C ALA A 524 -22.70 16.03 -6.87
N TYR A 525 -22.23 15.57 -5.70
CA TYR A 525 -20.86 15.13 -5.50
C TYR A 525 -20.49 13.94 -6.40
N LEU A 526 -21.36 12.93 -6.49
CA LEU A 526 -21.11 11.77 -7.35
C LEU A 526 -21.05 12.13 -8.83
N GLU A 527 -21.88 13.08 -9.26
CA GLU A 527 -21.85 13.60 -10.62
C GLU A 527 -20.55 14.37 -10.90
N GLU A 528 -20.11 15.22 -9.97
CA GLU A 528 -18.83 15.94 -10.05
C GLU A 528 -17.63 14.99 -10.13
N LYS A 529 -17.65 13.89 -9.38
CA LYS A 529 -16.58 12.88 -9.36
C LYS A 529 -16.68 11.85 -10.48
N GLU A 530 -17.65 11.98 -11.38
CA GLU A 530 -17.95 11.00 -12.45
C GLU A 530 -18.12 9.57 -11.91
N ILE A 531 -18.67 9.42 -10.70
CA ILE A 531 -18.92 8.12 -10.07
C ILE A 531 -20.32 7.65 -10.51
N PRO A 532 -20.44 6.51 -11.22
CA PRO A 532 -21.74 5.95 -11.61
C PRO A 532 -22.61 5.66 -10.37
N ARG A 533 -23.92 5.89 -10.47
CA ARG A 533 -24.91 5.57 -9.43
C ARG A 533 -26.11 4.87 -10.03
#